data_AF-A0AAD9JB67-F1
#
_entry.id   AF-A0AAD9JB67-F1
#
_cell.length_a   1.000
_cell.length_b   1.000
_cell.length_c   1.000
_cell.angle_alpha   90.00
_cell.angle_beta   90.00
_cell.angle_gamma   90.00
#
_symmetry.space_group_name_H-M   'P 1'
#
loop_
_entity.id
_entity.type
_entity.pdbx_description
1 polymer ?
#
loop_
_entity_poly.entity_id
_entity_poly.type
_entity_poly.pdbx_seq_one_letter_code
_entity_poly.pdbx_strand_id
1 'polypeptide(L)'
;MGHVEDTLLRRHGDNLHIVSWQTINRQFADLAGNMLALIDVVLCIPATFVEAERGFSVMKRVKTDFRNRLKNPALQDLLRIIHLFPPEAEFDPKKAIDHWYNTRESGQRSTKVVDLEDDIDDCADLNDLLHSAAVM
;
A
#
# COMPACT_ATOMS: atom_id res chain seq x y z
N MET A 1 22.93 15.67 27.27
CA MET A 1 21.93 14.89 26.52
C MET A 1 21.70 13.56 27.25
N GLY A 2 21.26 13.61 28.51
CA GLY A 2 21.18 12.44 29.40
C GLY A 2 20.16 12.61 30.52
N HIS A 3 19.14 13.45 30.29
CA HIS A 3 18.16 13.83 31.31
C HIS A 3 16.72 13.47 30.91
N VAL A 4 16.52 12.97 29.68
CA VAL A 4 15.20 12.68 29.10
C VAL A 4 14.89 11.18 29.16
N GLU A 5 15.86 10.34 28.77
CA GLU A 5 15.77 8.86 28.83
C GLU A 5 15.47 8.36 30.25
N ASP A 6 16.08 9.01 31.25
CA ASP A 6 15.91 8.73 32.67
C ASP A 6 14.52 9.07 33.22
N THR A 7 13.65 9.75 32.47
CA THR A 7 12.35 10.20 32.99
C THR A 7 11.23 9.22 32.70
N LEU A 8 11.24 8.57 31.54
CA LEU A 8 10.20 7.62 31.13
C LEU A 8 10.31 6.29 31.89
N LEU A 9 11.50 5.69 31.87
CA LEU A 9 11.78 4.42 32.54
C LEU A 9 11.66 4.54 34.06
N ARG A 10 11.98 5.71 34.62
CA ARG A 10 11.93 5.94 36.08
C ARG A 10 10.54 6.33 36.58
N ARG A 11 9.70 6.95 35.74
CA ARG A 11 8.32 7.35 36.08
C ARG A 11 7.31 6.23 35.82
N HIS A 12 7.55 5.40 34.81
CA HIS A 12 6.61 4.37 34.36
C HIS A 12 7.23 2.96 34.28
N GLY A 13 8.42 2.73 34.86
CA GLY A 13 9.15 1.45 34.76
C GLY A 13 8.31 0.21 35.08
N ASP A 14 7.46 0.29 36.10
CA ASP A 14 6.60 -0.83 36.51
C ASP A 14 5.28 -0.92 35.71
N ASN A 15 4.88 0.17 35.02
CA ASN A 15 3.59 0.33 34.35
C ASN A 15 3.71 0.61 32.83
N LEU A 16 4.88 0.36 32.23
CA LEU A 16 5.14 0.67 30.82
C LEU A 16 4.15 -0.06 29.89
N HIS A 17 3.70 -1.25 30.29
CA HIS A 17 2.71 -2.06 29.57
C HIS A 17 1.28 -1.48 29.59
N ILE A 18 1.01 -0.46 30.42
CA ILE A 18 -0.31 0.16 30.59
C ILE A 18 -0.38 1.52 29.86
N VAL A 19 0.77 2.15 29.61
CA VAL A 19 0.81 3.48 29.00
C VAL A 19 0.63 3.38 27.48
N SER A 20 -0.39 4.06 26.95
CA SER A 20 -0.63 4.10 25.51
C SER A 20 0.39 4.98 24.77
N TRP A 21 0.74 4.58 23.55
CA TRP A 21 1.59 5.38 22.65
C TRP A 21 1.09 6.82 22.50
N GLN A 22 -0.23 7.03 22.41
CA GLN A 22 -0.84 8.37 22.30
C GLN A 22 -0.52 9.27 23.49
N THR A 23 -0.45 8.69 24.70
CA THR A 23 -0.11 9.42 25.93
C THR A 23 1.36 9.87 25.90
N ILE A 24 2.26 9.00 25.43
CA ILE A 24 3.69 9.29 25.31
C ILE A 24 3.90 10.35 24.21
N ASN A 25 3.28 10.18 23.04
CA ASN A 25 3.38 11.10 21.92
C ASN A 25 2.98 12.53 22.33
N ARG A 26 1.87 12.70 23.06
CA ARG A 26 1.44 14.02 23.56
C ARG A 26 2.37 14.64 24.61
N GLN A 27 3.04 13.83 25.43
CA GLN A 27 3.94 14.33 26.48
C GLN A 27 5.27 14.85 25.94
N PHE A 28 5.72 14.33 24.79
CA PHE A 28 7.02 14.67 24.20
C PHE A 28 6.92 15.44 22.88
N ALA A 29 5.71 15.82 22.46
CA ALA A 29 5.44 16.57 21.23
C ALA A 29 6.31 17.84 21.12
N ASP A 30 6.43 18.58 22.23
CA ASP A 30 7.19 19.84 22.29
C ASP A 30 8.70 19.64 22.27
N LEU A 31 9.19 18.45 22.65
CA LEU A 31 10.62 18.16 22.77
C LEU A 31 11.19 17.54 21.48
N ALA A 32 10.41 16.68 20.83
CA ALA A 32 10.93 15.82 19.75
C ALA A 32 9.88 15.46 18.70
N GLY A 33 9.11 16.44 18.22
CA GLY A 33 8.04 16.22 17.23
C GLY A 33 8.45 15.41 15.99
N ASN A 34 9.66 15.63 15.45
CA ASN A 34 10.15 14.87 14.28
C ASN A 34 10.38 13.39 14.59
N MET A 35 10.91 13.05 15.76
CA MET A 35 11.14 11.65 16.15
C MET A 35 9.83 10.93 16.45
N LEU A 36 8.87 11.64 17.06
CA LEU A 36 7.54 11.08 17.32
C LEU A 36 6.77 10.80 16.02
N ALA A 37 6.85 11.71 15.04
CA ALA A 37 6.29 11.49 13.72
C ALA A 37 6.89 10.26 13.02
N LEU A 38 8.20 10.02 13.16
CA LEU A 38 8.83 8.82 12.62
C LEU A 38 8.29 7.55 13.29
N ILE A 39 8.11 7.56 14.61
CA ILE A 39 7.54 6.42 15.33
C ILE A 39 6.07 6.20 14.95
N ASP A 40 5.30 7.27 14.76
CA ASP A 40 3.92 7.18 14.23
C ASP A 40 3.90 6.49 12.86
N VAL A 41 4.83 6.81 11.96
CA VAL A 41 4.95 6.15 10.66
C VAL A 41 5.31 4.67 10.81
N VAL A 42 6.27 4.33 11.67
CA VAL A 42 6.66 2.93 11.90
C VAL A 42 5.51 2.12 12.49
N LEU A 43 4.73 2.70 13.40
CA LEU A 43 3.55 2.05 13.99
C LEU A 43 2.39 1.89 13.01
N CYS A 44 2.36 2.65 11.91
CA CYS A 44 1.41 2.46 10.82
C CYS A 44 1.77 1.28 9.90
N ILE A 45 3.00 0.78 9.94
CA ILE A 45 3.42 -0.35 9.13
C ILE A 45 2.90 -1.63 9.79
N PRO A 46 2.07 -2.43 9.10
CA PRO A 46 1.59 -3.69 9.66
C PRO A 46 2.77 -4.62 9.99
N ALA A 47 2.77 -5.22 11.17
CA ALA A 47 3.83 -6.12 11.63
C ALA A 47 3.98 -7.38 10.76
N THR A 48 2.95 -7.73 9.99
CA THR A 48 2.92 -8.88 9.10
C THR A 48 2.65 -8.48 7.66
N PHE A 49 3.46 -8.96 6.74
CA PHE A 49 3.31 -8.74 5.30
C PHE A 49 2.34 -9.73 4.63
N VAL A 50 1.42 -10.32 5.38
CA VAL A 50 0.46 -11.33 4.88
C VAL A 50 -0.40 -10.76 3.74
N GLU A 51 -0.78 -9.49 3.81
CA GLU A 51 -1.50 -8.84 2.70
C GLU A 51 -0.63 -8.66 1.45
N ALA A 52 0.69 -8.46 1.60
CA ALA A 52 1.61 -8.44 0.48
C ALA A 52 1.71 -9.84 -0.17
N GLU A 53 1.81 -10.91 0.64
CA GLU A 53 1.80 -12.30 0.16
C GLU A 53 0.52 -12.64 -0.60
N ARG A 54 -0.64 -12.20 -0.09
CA ARG A 54 -1.92 -12.32 -0.80
C ARG A 54 -1.90 -11.57 -2.13
N GLY A 55 -1.37 -10.35 -2.15
CA GLY A 55 -1.19 -9.56 -3.37
C GLY A 55 -0.33 -10.28 -4.42
N PHE A 56 0.78 -10.91 -4.01
CA PHE A 56 1.63 -11.71 -4.89
C PHE A 56 0.92 -12.95 -5.44
N SER A 57 0.11 -13.63 -4.62
CA SER A 57 -0.71 -14.76 -5.06
C SER A 57 -1.73 -14.34 -6.12
N VAL A 58 -2.39 -13.20 -5.90
CA VAL A 58 -3.32 -12.59 -6.88
C VAL A 58 -2.58 -12.23 -8.16
N MET A 59 -1.40 -11.62 -8.09
CA MET A 59 -0.59 -11.29 -9.26
C MET A 59 -0.22 -12.52 -10.07
N LYS A 60 0.19 -13.61 -9.40
CA LYS A 60 0.49 -14.88 -10.06
C LYS A 60 -0.74 -15.44 -10.76
N ARG A 61 -1.91 -15.36 -10.12
CA ARG A 61 -3.19 -15.77 -10.72
C ARG A 61 -3.51 -14.93 -11.96
N VAL A 62 -3.44 -13.60 -11.90
CA VAL A 62 -3.70 -12.71 -13.05
C VAL A 62 -2.75 -13.03 -14.21
N LYS A 63 -1.45 -13.17 -13.97
CA LYS A 63 -0.48 -13.54 -15.03
C LYS A 63 -0.79 -14.91 -15.65
N THR A 64 -1.20 -15.88 -14.83
CA THR A 64 -1.43 -17.27 -15.26
C THR A 64 -2.77 -17.46 -15.97
N ASP A 65 -3.83 -16.84 -15.44
CA ASP A 65 -5.21 -17.00 -15.89
C ASP A 65 -5.39 -16.44 -17.31
N PHE A 66 -4.82 -15.26 -17.57
CA PHE A 66 -4.87 -14.66 -18.89
C PHE A 66 -3.88 -15.29 -19.89
N ARG A 67 -2.89 -16.11 -19.44
CA ARG A 67 -1.76 -16.64 -20.27
C ARG A 67 -1.12 -15.59 -21.19
N ASN A 68 -1.24 -14.32 -20.82
CA ASN A 68 -0.89 -13.18 -21.65
C ASN A 68 0.40 -12.56 -21.10
N ARG A 69 1.27 -12.11 -21.99
CA ARG A 69 2.38 -11.21 -21.63
C ARG A 69 1.81 -9.82 -21.35
N LEU A 70 1.13 -9.66 -20.22
CA LEU A 70 0.68 -8.36 -19.76
C LEU A 70 1.90 -7.49 -19.46
N LYS A 71 1.89 -6.26 -19.99
CA LYS A 71 2.84 -5.23 -19.60
C LYS A 71 2.59 -4.83 -18.14
N ASN A 72 3.63 -4.40 -17.44
CA ASN A 72 3.57 -3.93 -16.04
C ASN A 72 2.44 -2.92 -15.74
N PRO A 73 2.21 -1.85 -16.53
CA PRO A 73 1.13 -0.91 -16.25
C PRO A 73 -0.26 -1.57 -16.26
N ALA A 74 -0.52 -2.41 -17.26
CA ALA A 74 -1.79 -3.14 -17.35
C ALA A 74 -1.98 -4.14 -16.20
N LEU A 75 -0.89 -4.79 -15.76
CA LEU A 75 -0.92 -5.66 -14.59
C LEU A 75 -1.21 -4.89 -13.30
N GLN A 76 -0.58 -3.73 -13.10
CA GLN A 76 -0.81 -2.87 -11.95
C GLN A 76 -2.25 -2.37 -11.89
N ASP A 77 -2.81 -1.95 -13.03
CA ASP A 77 -4.21 -1.54 -13.11
C ASP A 77 -5.16 -2.67 -12.73
N LEU A 78 -4.93 -3.90 -13.22
CA LEU A 78 -5.74 -5.06 -12.86
C LEU A 78 -5.62 -5.41 -11.37
N LEU A 79 -4.40 -5.38 -10.82
CA LEU A 79 -4.19 -5.60 -9.39
C LEU A 79 -4.89 -4.55 -8.55
N ARG A 80 -4.85 -3.28 -8.98
CA ARG A 80 -5.55 -2.18 -8.32
C ARG A 80 -7.06 -2.38 -8.36
N ILE A 81 -7.61 -2.81 -9.49
CA ILE A 81 -9.02 -3.15 -9.62
C ILE A 81 -9.38 -4.25 -8.61
N ILE A 82 -8.61 -5.34 -8.57
CA ILE A 82 -8.91 -6.48 -7.70
C ILE A 82 -8.83 -6.14 -6.20
N HIS A 83 -7.89 -5.27 -5.79
CA HIS A 83 -7.68 -4.96 -4.37
C HIS A 83 -8.53 -3.79 -3.85
N LEU A 84 -8.83 -2.80 -4.70
CA LEU A 84 -9.51 -1.58 -4.26
C LEU A 84 -11.01 -1.57 -4.56
N PHE A 85 -11.48 -2.42 -5.48
CA PHE A 85 -12.88 -2.44 -5.89
C PHE A 85 -13.60 -3.65 -5.30
N PRO A 86 -14.93 -3.54 -5.11
CA PRO A 86 -15.72 -4.67 -4.63
C PRO A 86 -15.65 -5.87 -5.58
N PRO A 87 -15.90 -7.08 -5.06
CA PRO A 87 -16.02 -8.28 -5.88
C PRO A 87 -17.07 -8.11 -6.99
N GLU A 88 -16.91 -8.85 -8.09
CA GLU A 88 -17.79 -8.76 -9.26
C GLU A 88 -19.29 -8.90 -8.94
N ALA A 89 -19.65 -9.68 -7.93
CA ALA A 89 -21.03 -9.92 -7.51
C ALA A 89 -21.70 -8.68 -6.88
N GLU A 90 -20.91 -7.77 -6.32
CA GLU A 90 -21.39 -6.54 -5.67
C GLU A 90 -21.17 -5.30 -6.55
N PHE A 91 -20.47 -5.46 -7.68
CA PHE A 91 -20.24 -4.36 -8.60
C PHE A 91 -21.54 -3.91 -9.29
N ASP A 92 -21.94 -2.66 -9.10
CA ASP A 92 -23.08 -2.05 -9.79
C ASP A 92 -22.66 -1.51 -11.18
N PRO A 93 -23.02 -2.17 -12.29
CA PRO A 93 -22.61 -1.75 -13.62
C PRO A 93 -23.35 -0.50 -14.10
N LYS A 94 -24.47 -0.12 -13.48
CA LYS A 94 -25.34 0.96 -13.99
C LYS A 94 -24.60 2.29 -14.07
N LYS A 95 -23.79 2.61 -13.06
CA LYS A 95 -22.96 3.83 -13.05
C LYS A 95 -22.01 3.89 -14.25
N ALA A 96 -21.38 2.77 -14.60
CA ALA A 96 -20.47 2.70 -15.73
C ALA A 96 -21.22 2.79 -17.07
N ILE A 97 -22.39 2.18 -17.16
CA ILE A 97 -23.28 2.23 -18.33
C ILE A 97 -23.78 3.66 -18.56
N ASP A 98 -24.30 4.32 -17.54
CA ASP A 98 -24.77 5.71 -17.61
C ASP A 98 -23.62 6.64 -18.01
N HIS A 99 -22.45 6.47 -17.39
CA HIS A 99 -21.24 7.20 -17.78
C HIS A 99 -20.89 6.99 -19.25
N TRP A 100 -20.91 5.75 -19.74
CA TRP A 100 -20.63 5.45 -21.14
C TRP A 100 -21.65 6.10 -22.07
N TYR A 101 -22.96 5.98 -21.79
CA TYR A 101 -24.02 6.62 -22.58
C TYR A 101 -23.84 8.15 -22.64
N ASN A 102 -23.63 8.80 -21.49
CA ASN A 102 -23.46 10.25 -21.39
C ASN A 102 -22.15 10.74 -22.05
N THR A 103 -21.10 9.92 -22.05
CA THR A 103 -19.82 10.26 -22.72
C THR A 103 -19.95 10.18 -24.24
N ARG A 104 -20.81 9.31 -24.78
CA ARG A 104 -20.99 9.16 -26.25
C ARG A 104 -21.66 10.37 -26.89
N GLU A 105 -22.53 11.07 -26.18
CA GLU A 105 -23.19 12.27 -26.70
C GLU A 105 -22.22 13.44 -26.93
N SER A 106 -21.06 13.43 -26.27
CA SER A 106 -20.05 14.49 -26.39
C SER A 106 -19.02 14.29 -27.51
N GLY A 107 -19.10 13.21 -28.31
CA GLY A 107 -18.17 12.94 -29.43
C GLY A 107 -16.71 12.68 -29.02
N GLN A 108 -16.34 12.90 -27.77
CA GLN A 108 -15.03 12.61 -27.21
C GLN A 108 -14.98 11.17 -26.78
N ARG A 109 -14.59 10.30 -27.72
CA ARG A 109 -14.01 9.01 -27.34
C ARG A 109 -12.79 9.35 -26.49
N SER A 110 -12.85 9.15 -25.17
CA SER A 110 -11.72 9.42 -24.28
C SER A 110 -10.61 8.43 -24.58
N THR A 111 -9.82 8.76 -25.61
CA THR A 111 -8.50 8.18 -25.88
C THR A 111 -7.48 9.08 -25.20
N LYS A 112 -7.50 9.08 -23.87
CA LYS A 112 -6.31 9.42 -23.10
C LYS A 112 -6.04 8.26 -22.17
N VAL A 113 -5.58 7.15 -22.76
CA VAL A 113 -4.54 6.39 -22.07
C VAL A 113 -3.43 7.42 -21.91
N VAL A 114 -3.20 7.87 -20.69
CA VAL A 114 -2.01 8.64 -20.40
C VAL A 114 -0.90 7.61 -20.55
N ASP A 115 -0.32 7.55 -21.75
CA ASP A 115 0.88 6.79 -22.01
C ASP A 115 1.99 7.47 -21.19
N LEU A 116 2.11 7.05 -19.93
CA LEU A 116 3.36 7.13 -19.21
C LEU A 116 4.25 6.06 -19.85
N GLU A 117 4.80 6.39 -21.02
CA GLU A 117 6.06 5.83 -21.45
C GLU A 117 7.08 6.24 -20.40
N ASP A 118 7.35 5.35 -19.45
CA ASP A 118 8.64 5.27 -18.81
C ASP A 118 9.06 3.80 -18.85
N ASP A 119 10.15 3.59 -19.57
CA ASP A 119 10.85 2.33 -19.74
C ASP A 119 11.17 1.68 -18.38
N ILE A 120 10.46 0.61 -18.04
CA ILE A 120 10.90 -0.33 -17.00
C ILE A 120 10.66 -1.75 -17.53
N ASP A 121 11.65 -2.26 -18.24
CA ASP A 121 11.77 -3.66 -18.67
C ASP A 121 12.36 -4.54 -17.54
N ASP A 122 11.94 -4.30 -16.28
CA ASP A 122 12.49 -4.99 -15.10
C ASP A 122 11.66 -6.22 -14.71
N CYS A 123 11.24 -7.04 -15.69
CA CYS A 123 10.69 -8.36 -15.35
C CYS A 123 11.73 -9.31 -14.72
N ALA A 124 13.02 -8.95 -14.72
CA ALA A 124 14.08 -9.74 -14.09
C ALA A 124 14.23 -9.47 -12.58
N ASP A 125 14.01 -8.25 -12.10
CA ASP A 125 14.48 -7.87 -10.75
C ASP A 125 13.58 -8.29 -9.58
N LEU A 126 12.27 -8.50 -9.80
CA LEU A 126 11.37 -8.91 -8.71
C LEU A 126 11.57 -10.36 -8.29
N ASN A 127 12.03 -11.24 -9.19
CA ASN A 127 12.34 -12.63 -8.86
C ASN A 127 13.73 -12.76 -8.19
N ASP A 128 14.66 -11.86 -8.50
CA ASP A 128 15.96 -11.78 -7.84
C ASP A 128 15.87 -11.16 -6.43
N LEU A 129 14.96 -10.19 -6.23
CA LEU A 129 14.66 -9.66 -4.89
C LEU A 129 14.01 -10.72 -3.97
N LEU A 130 13.21 -11.63 -4.55
CA LEU A 130 12.58 -12.76 -3.85
C LEU A 130 13.59 -13.80 -3.36
N HIS A 131 14.68 -14.03 -4.08
CA HIS A 131 15.75 -14.93 -3.61
C HIS A 131 16.61 -14.30 -2.51
N SER A 132 16.74 -12.98 -2.46
CA SER A 132 17.47 -12.27 -1.41
C SER A 132 16.68 -12.20 -0.09
N ALA A 133 15.37 -11.97 -0.15
CA ALA A 133 14.52 -11.87 1.05
C ALA A 133 14.21 -13.22 1.72
N ALA A 134 14.36 -14.34 1.02
CA ALA A 134 14.15 -15.68 1.58
C ALA A 134 15.39 -16.25 2.32
N VAL A 135 16.49 -15.50 2.39
CA VAL A 135 17.77 -15.90 3.03
C VAL A 135 18.08 -15.05 4.28
N MET A 136 17.23 -14.11 4.67
CA MET A 136 17.25 -13.47 6.01
C MET A 136 16.21 -14.10 6.93
#